data_AF-A0AAE3IK69-F1
#
_entry.id   AF-A0AAE3IK69-F1
#
_cell.length_a   1.000
_cell.length_b   1.000
_cell.length_c   1.000
_cell.angle_alpha   90.00
_cell.angle_beta   90.00
_cell.angle_gamma   90.00
#
_symmetry.space_group_name_H-M   'P 1'
#
loop_
_entity.id
_entity.type
_entity.pdbx_description
1 polymer ?
#
loop_
_entity_poly.entity_id
_entity_poly.type
_entity_poly.pdbx_seq_one_letter_code
_entity_poly.pdbx_strand_id
1 'polypeptide(L)'
;MMKKLMMVLAIAVSGIMLYGCANIQSAGTSSHLMQKWRLQSIQGFSDAEVLQTKGFIDFTGAAKEHKAFSGVGCNRIFFEYRLSGNNLSFTNIGRTKMMCENIAMEEAYIALLEKVTSYQTKGHYLMLKDAGGNVLIKAVDLNWQ
;
A
#
# COMPACT_ATOMS: atom_id res chain seq x y z
N MET A 1 -53.13 -60.42 14.36
CA MET A 1 -52.22 -60.32 15.53
C MET A 1 -51.56 -58.95 15.50
N MET A 2 -51.70 -58.17 16.58
CA MET A 2 -51.24 -56.78 16.71
C MET A 2 -49.73 -56.67 16.97
N LYS A 3 -49.18 -55.45 16.76
CA LYS A 3 -47.91 -54.84 17.22
C LYS A 3 -46.95 -54.59 16.03
N LYS A 4 -46.54 -53.37 15.65
CA LYS A 4 -46.12 -52.20 16.44
C LYS A 4 -46.30 -50.87 15.69
N LEU A 5 -46.45 -49.87 16.55
CA LEU A 5 -46.53 -48.42 16.45
C LEU A 5 -45.48 -47.71 15.55
N MET A 6 -45.98 -46.63 14.92
CA MET A 6 -45.38 -45.50 14.20
C MET A 6 -43.89 -45.13 14.43
N MET A 7 -43.22 -44.74 13.33
CA MET A 7 -42.32 -43.57 13.32
C MET A 7 -42.26 -42.97 11.90
N VAL A 8 -42.75 -41.74 11.77
CA VAL A 8 -42.51 -40.87 10.61
C VAL A 8 -41.23 -40.08 10.90
N LEU A 9 -40.28 -40.04 9.97
CA LEU A 9 -39.46 -38.84 9.78
C LEU A 9 -38.96 -38.73 8.34
N ALA A 10 -39.22 -37.57 7.77
CA ALA A 10 -38.85 -37.11 6.43
C ALA A 10 -37.37 -36.70 6.35
N ILE A 11 -37.02 -36.12 5.18
CA ILE A 11 -35.86 -35.26 4.87
C ILE A 11 -34.71 -36.05 4.20
N ALA A 12 -34.08 -35.60 3.12
CA ALA A 12 -34.36 -34.67 2.04
C ALA A 12 -33.22 -34.88 1.03
N VAL A 13 -33.49 -34.68 -0.25
CA VAL A 13 -32.45 -34.59 -1.29
C VAL A 13 -31.55 -33.39 -0.96
N SER A 14 -30.25 -33.59 -0.80
CA SER A 14 -29.29 -32.49 -0.71
C SER A 14 -28.11 -32.68 -1.66
N GLY A 15 -28.28 -32.01 -2.80
CA GLY A 15 -27.30 -31.24 -3.57
C GLY A 15 -25.82 -31.50 -3.35
N ILE A 16 -25.19 -31.95 -4.43
CA ILE A 16 -23.75 -31.82 -4.66
C ILE A 16 -23.41 -30.32 -4.70
N MET A 17 -22.83 -29.80 -3.63
CA MET A 17 -22.22 -28.47 -3.58
C MET A 17 -20.82 -28.56 -4.18
N LEU A 18 -20.65 -28.06 -5.41
CA LEU A 18 -19.34 -27.84 -6.00
C LEU A 18 -18.66 -26.69 -5.25
N TYR A 19 -17.55 -26.99 -4.57
CA TYR A 19 -16.65 -26.00 -3.99
C TYR A 19 -15.97 -25.20 -5.09
N GLY A 20 -16.60 -24.11 -5.52
CA GLY A 20 -15.91 -23.03 -6.22
C GLY A 20 -15.27 -22.12 -5.18
N CYS A 21 -13.97 -22.27 -4.92
CA CYS A 21 -13.21 -21.19 -4.30
C CYS A 21 -13.12 -20.04 -5.31
N ALA A 22 -14.06 -19.11 -5.25
CA ALA A 22 -13.85 -17.79 -5.81
C ALA A 22 -12.60 -17.22 -5.12
N ASN A 23 -11.51 -17.07 -5.87
CA ASN A 23 -10.41 -16.21 -5.47
C ASN A 23 -11.01 -14.80 -5.34
N ILE A 24 -11.38 -14.43 -4.11
CA ILE A 24 -11.66 -13.05 -3.75
C ILE A 24 -10.31 -12.36 -3.83
N GLN A 25 -9.98 -11.89 -5.03
CA GLN A 25 -8.99 -10.85 -5.21
C GLN A 25 -9.61 -9.64 -4.51
N SER A 26 -9.25 -9.43 -3.24
CA SER A 26 -9.64 -8.24 -2.49
C SER A 26 -9.16 -7.05 -3.32
N ALA A 27 -10.09 -6.39 -4.01
CA ALA A 27 -9.83 -5.13 -4.67
C ALA A 27 -9.28 -4.21 -3.58
N GLY A 28 -8.02 -3.81 -3.71
CA GLY A 28 -7.36 -2.94 -2.76
C GLY A 28 -8.16 -1.64 -2.70
N THR A 29 -8.95 -1.50 -1.64
CA THR A 29 -9.69 -0.29 -1.37
C THR A 29 -8.67 0.84 -1.23
N SER A 30 -8.78 1.84 -2.09
CA SER A 30 -8.02 3.09 -2.02
C SER A 30 -8.02 3.71 -0.61
N SER A 31 -9.03 3.37 0.21
CA SER A 31 -9.12 3.75 1.63
C SER A 31 -7.89 3.38 2.46
N HIS A 32 -7.17 2.30 2.12
CA HIS A 32 -5.99 1.92 2.89
C HIS A 32 -4.78 2.79 2.57
N LEU A 33 -4.66 3.37 1.37
CA LEU A 33 -3.52 4.23 1.02
C LEU A 33 -3.56 5.59 1.75
N MET A 34 -4.76 6.10 2.04
CA MET A 34 -5.06 7.45 2.54
C MET A 34 -4.69 7.64 4.03
N GLN A 35 -3.41 7.47 4.33
CA GLN A 35 -2.84 7.56 5.67
C GLN A 35 -1.38 8.03 5.60
N LYS A 36 -0.73 8.13 6.76
CA LYS A 36 0.71 8.40 6.84
C LYS A 36 1.47 7.09 6.94
N TRP A 37 2.55 6.98 6.19
CA TRP A 37 3.43 5.81 6.22
C TRP A 37 4.85 6.24 6.55
N ARG A 38 5.47 5.55 7.50
CA ARG A 38 6.90 5.69 7.82
C ARG A 38 7.72 4.85 6.85
N LEU A 39 8.77 5.43 6.27
CA LEU A 39 9.67 4.73 5.36
C LEU A 39 10.47 3.66 6.11
N GLN A 40 10.62 2.50 5.48
CA GLN A 40 11.38 1.37 6.00
C GLN A 40 12.52 0.99 5.06
N SER A 41 12.29 1.05 3.75
CA SER A 41 13.29 0.69 2.75
C SER A 41 13.13 1.54 1.50
N ILE A 42 14.26 1.94 0.92
CA ILE A 42 14.39 2.69 -0.33
C ILE A 42 15.45 1.97 -1.16
N GLN A 43 15.12 1.57 -2.38
CA GLN A 43 16.06 0.87 -3.26
C GLN A 43 17.37 1.66 -3.41
N GLY A 44 18.49 0.99 -3.15
CA GLY A 44 19.84 1.60 -3.23
C GLY A 44 20.41 2.10 -1.90
N PHE A 45 19.64 2.01 -0.81
CA PHE A 45 20.11 2.34 0.55
C PHE A 45 19.87 1.17 1.50
N SER A 46 20.66 1.08 2.57
CA SER A 46 20.38 0.13 3.64
C SER A 46 19.15 0.58 4.45
N ASP A 47 18.37 -0.38 4.96
CA ASP A 47 17.22 -0.10 5.81
C ASP A 47 17.62 0.73 7.05
N ALA A 48 18.83 0.52 7.59
CA ALA A 48 19.34 1.29 8.71
C ALA A 48 19.49 2.78 8.38
N GLU A 49 20.03 3.13 7.21
CA GLU A 49 20.13 4.53 6.75
C GLU A 49 18.74 5.14 6.56
N VAL A 50 17.81 4.41 5.94
CA VAL A 50 16.44 4.89 5.72
C VAL A 50 15.74 5.17 7.04
N LEU A 51 15.86 4.28 8.03
CA LEU A 51 15.22 4.46 9.33
C LEU A 51 15.77 5.65 10.12
N GLN A 52 17.06 5.97 9.98
CA GLN A 52 17.67 7.15 10.63
C GLN A 52 17.03 8.46 10.18
N THR A 53 16.55 8.53 8.93
CA THR A 53 15.89 9.74 8.41
C THR A 53 14.56 10.04 9.10
N LYS A 54 13.96 9.04 9.78
CA LYS A 54 12.56 9.10 10.26
C LYS A 54 11.60 9.52 9.14
N GLY A 55 11.93 9.17 7.90
CA GLY A 55 11.22 9.61 6.73
C GLY A 55 9.81 9.04 6.66
N PHE A 56 8.94 9.73 5.94
CA PHE A 56 7.53 9.37 5.83
C PHE A 56 6.95 9.81 4.48
N ILE A 57 5.83 9.20 4.09
CA ILE A 57 4.93 9.66 3.04
C ILE A 57 3.57 9.94 3.65
N ASP A 58 2.93 11.03 3.27
CA ASP A 58 1.66 11.48 3.83
C ASP A 58 0.62 11.63 2.71
N PHE A 59 -0.32 10.69 2.70
CA PHE A 59 -1.50 10.71 1.84
C PHE A 59 -2.76 11.17 2.61
N THR A 60 -2.65 11.92 3.70
CA THR A 60 -3.84 12.41 4.43
C THR A 60 -4.38 13.73 3.86
N GLY A 61 -3.52 14.58 3.27
CA GLY A 61 -3.93 15.76 2.50
C GLY A 61 -4.62 15.44 1.16
N ALA A 62 -4.60 14.16 0.79
CA ALA A 62 -5.07 13.56 -0.45
C ALA A 62 -6.55 13.70 -0.77
N ALA A 63 -7.41 13.88 0.24
CA ALA A 63 -8.85 13.61 0.09
C ALA A 63 -9.61 14.58 -0.84
N LYS A 64 -8.98 15.69 -1.29
CA LYS A 64 -9.61 16.65 -2.21
C LYS A 64 -8.77 17.09 -3.40
N GLU A 65 -7.44 16.95 -3.36
CA GLU A 65 -6.54 17.58 -4.34
C GLU A 65 -5.56 16.62 -5.04
N HIS A 66 -5.60 15.32 -4.74
CA HIS A 66 -4.63 14.36 -5.29
C HIS A 66 -3.16 14.75 -5.04
N LYS A 67 -2.90 15.38 -3.89
CA LYS A 67 -1.57 15.80 -3.45
C LYS A 67 -1.11 14.98 -2.26
N ALA A 68 0.18 14.71 -2.23
CA ALA A 68 0.86 14.05 -1.13
C ALA A 68 2.22 14.72 -0.91
N PHE A 69 2.79 14.47 0.27
CA PHE A 69 4.12 14.98 0.61
C PHE A 69 4.91 13.91 1.37
N SER A 70 6.23 14.00 1.29
CA SER A 70 7.14 13.16 2.06
C SER A 70 8.22 14.00 2.72
N GLY A 71 8.69 13.52 3.87
CA GLY A 71 9.97 13.92 4.43
C GLY A 71 10.95 12.78 4.22
N VAL A 72 12.06 13.03 3.54
CA VAL A 72 13.19 12.10 3.43
C VAL A 72 14.44 12.95 3.60
N GLY A 73 15.29 12.62 4.57
CA GLY A 73 16.45 13.46 4.86
C GLY A 73 16.08 14.85 5.35
N CYS A 74 16.59 15.88 4.69
CA CYS A 74 16.55 17.27 5.12
C CYS A 74 15.38 18.05 4.49
N ASN A 75 15.01 17.73 3.25
CA ASN A 75 14.01 18.45 2.48
C ASN A 75 12.62 17.80 2.56
N ARG A 76 11.61 18.65 2.44
CA ARG A 76 10.24 18.21 2.17
C ARG A 76 10.07 18.05 0.67
N ILE A 77 9.47 16.95 0.28
CA ILE A 77 9.16 16.61 -1.11
C ILE A 77 7.65 16.63 -1.24
N PHE A 78 7.12 17.27 -2.28
CA PHE A 78 5.70 17.37 -2.56
C PHE A 78 5.43 16.87 -3.97
N PHE A 79 4.28 16.25 -4.17
CA PHE A 79 3.90 15.69 -5.46
C PHE A 79 2.40 15.51 -5.56
N GLU A 80 1.93 15.49 -6.79
CA GLU A 80 0.60 15.00 -7.12
C GLU A 80 0.65 13.51 -7.42
N TYR A 81 -0.49 12.84 -7.35
CA TYR A 81 -0.60 11.43 -7.68
C TYR A 81 -1.88 11.11 -8.44
N ARG A 82 -1.84 10.08 -9.28
CA ARG A 82 -3.02 9.55 -9.97
C ARG A 82 -3.29 8.14 -9.49
N LEU A 83 -4.55 7.83 -9.20
CA LEU A 83 -4.98 6.51 -8.75
C LEU A 83 -6.03 5.93 -9.68
N SER A 84 -5.83 4.68 -10.08
CA SER A 84 -6.84 3.88 -10.77
C SER A 84 -6.69 2.41 -10.35
N GLY A 85 -7.56 1.96 -9.44
CA GLY A 85 -7.40 0.66 -8.78
C GLY A 85 -6.06 0.57 -8.03
N ASN A 86 -5.19 -0.35 -8.47
CA ASN A 86 -3.85 -0.55 -7.93
C ASN A 86 -2.75 0.24 -8.67
N ASN A 87 -3.11 0.93 -9.76
CA ASN A 87 -2.17 1.81 -10.47
C ASN A 87 -2.01 3.11 -9.68
N LEU A 88 -0.76 3.50 -9.48
CA LEU A 88 -0.36 4.72 -8.79
C LEU A 88 0.83 5.31 -9.53
N SER A 89 0.73 6.57 -9.91
CA SER A 89 1.84 7.32 -10.51
C SER A 89 1.96 8.69 -9.86
N PHE A 90 3.17 9.20 -9.72
CA PHE A 90 3.43 10.52 -9.17
C PHE A 90 3.76 11.53 -10.27
N THR A 91 3.28 12.76 -10.11
CA THR A 91 3.51 13.88 -11.04
C THR A 91 3.81 15.15 -10.25
N ASN A 92 4.33 16.18 -10.93
CA ASN A 92 4.62 17.48 -10.30
C ASN A 92 5.47 17.34 -9.02
N ILE A 93 6.49 16.47 -9.08
CA ILE A 93 7.36 16.20 -7.94
C ILE A 93 8.32 17.39 -7.78
N GLY A 94 8.30 17.99 -6.60
CA GLY A 94 9.21 19.06 -6.21
C GLY A 94 9.73 18.86 -4.80
N ARG A 95 10.76 19.64 -4.44
CA ARG A 95 11.32 19.65 -3.09
C ARG A 95 11.63 21.07 -2.63
N THR A 96 11.64 21.27 -1.32
CA THR A 96 12.30 22.44 -0.73
C THR A 96 13.80 22.40 -1.02
N LYS A 97 14.48 23.54 -0.90
CA LYS A 97 15.94 23.66 -1.04
C LYS A 97 16.55 24.19 0.26
N MET A 98 16.66 23.32 1.26
CA MET A 98 17.44 23.60 2.48
C MET A 98 18.91 23.30 2.22
N MET A 99 19.79 24.03 2.90
CA MET A 99 21.24 23.85 2.79
C MET A 99 21.67 22.72 3.74
N CYS A 100 21.88 21.53 3.19
CA CYS A 100 22.24 20.33 3.95
C CYS A 100 23.41 19.63 3.25
N GLU A 101 24.33 19.05 4.01
CA GLU A 101 25.58 18.48 3.46
C GLU A 101 25.37 17.25 2.58
N ASN A 102 24.30 16.48 2.83
CA ASN A 102 23.98 15.27 2.08
C ASN A 102 22.50 15.25 1.66
N ILE A 103 22.27 15.22 0.35
CA ILE A 103 20.94 15.13 -0.27
C ILE A 103 20.80 13.89 -1.18
N ALA A 104 21.77 12.97 -1.17
CA ALA A 104 21.81 11.84 -2.11
C ALA A 104 20.58 10.94 -1.99
N MET A 105 20.10 10.68 -0.77
CA MET A 105 18.89 9.89 -0.55
C MET A 105 17.63 10.58 -1.05
N GLU A 106 17.56 11.92 -0.95
CA GLU A 106 16.42 12.68 -1.47
C GLU A 106 16.33 12.60 -2.99
N GLU A 107 17.48 12.74 -3.66
CA GLU A 107 17.55 12.70 -5.13
C GLU A 107 17.20 11.30 -5.65
N ALA A 108 17.77 10.27 -5.03
CA ALA A 108 17.44 8.90 -5.37
C ALA A 108 15.97 8.58 -5.09
N TYR A 109 15.42 9.05 -3.96
CA TYR A 109 14.00 8.87 -3.64
C TYR A 109 13.09 9.54 -4.68
N ILE A 110 13.39 10.77 -5.11
CA ILE A 110 12.64 11.46 -6.18
C ILE A 110 12.70 10.65 -7.49
N ALA A 111 13.89 10.20 -7.89
CA ALA A 111 14.07 9.40 -9.10
C ALA A 111 13.33 8.04 -9.04
N LEU A 112 13.13 7.49 -7.84
CA LEU A 112 12.32 6.28 -7.64
C LEU A 112 10.82 6.60 -7.72
N LEU A 113 10.35 7.71 -7.17
CA LEU A 113 8.94 8.13 -7.28
C LEU A 113 8.52 8.26 -8.75
N GLU A 114 9.39 8.81 -9.61
CA GLU A 114 9.14 8.91 -11.06
C GLU A 114 8.93 7.56 -11.76
N LYS A 115 9.44 6.47 -11.18
CA LYS A 115 9.33 5.11 -11.72
C LYS A 115 8.14 4.33 -11.18
N VAL A 116 7.45 4.84 -10.15
CA VAL A 116 6.31 4.15 -9.54
C VAL A 116 5.14 4.12 -10.52
N THR A 117 4.61 2.92 -10.75
CA THR A 117 3.44 2.69 -11.60
C THR A 117 2.30 2.00 -10.85
N SER A 118 2.60 1.34 -9.74
CA SER A 118 1.62 0.63 -8.94
C SER A 118 1.96 0.63 -7.45
N TYR A 119 0.96 0.33 -6.64
CA TYR A 119 1.13 0.14 -5.20
C TYR A 119 0.42 -1.11 -4.70
N GLN A 120 0.88 -1.61 -3.57
CA GLN A 120 0.23 -2.67 -2.83
C GLN A 120 0.24 -2.34 -1.34
N THR A 121 -0.92 -2.44 -0.71
CA THR A 121 -1.05 -2.47 0.75
C THR A 121 -1.24 -3.91 1.21
N LYS A 122 -0.51 -4.34 2.24
CA LYS A 122 -0.66 -5.67 2.86
C LYS A 122 -0.44 -5.56 4.36
N GLY A 123 -1.50 -5.78 5.15
CA GLY A 123 -1.48 -5.51 6.59
C GLY A 123 -1.14 -4.03 6.84
N HIS A 124 -0.11 -3.78 7.64
CA HIS A 124 0.39 -2.44 7.95
C HIS A 124 1.45 -1.93 6.97
N TYR A 125 1.71 -2.62 5.85
CA TYR A 125 2.78 -2.23 4.92
C TYR A 125 2.24 -1.66 3.62
N LEU A 126 2.94 -0.65 3.11
CA LEU A 126 2.83 -0.10 1.77
C LEU A 126 4.07 -0.48 0.97
N MET A 127 3.87 -0.94 -0.27
CA MET A 127 4.91 -1.20 -1.25
C MET A 127 4.61 -0.39 -2.51
N LEU A 128 5.56 0.44 -2.92
CA LEU A 128 5.52 1.17 -4.19
C LEU A 128 6.39 0.43 -5.20
N LYS A 129 5.85 0.19 -6.40
CA LYS A 129 6.46 -0.70 -7.39
C LYS A 129 6.61 -0.04 -8.75
N ASP A 130 7.63 -0.47 -9.48
CA ASP A 130 7.81 -0.12 -10.89
C ASP A 130 6.90 -0.93 -11.81
N ALA A 131 6.98 -0.66 -13.12
CA ALA A 131 6.25 -1.39 -14.15
C ALA A 131 6.60 -2.90 -14.23
N GLY A 132 7.78 -3.29 -13.77
CA GLY A 132 8.22 -4.70 -13.68
C GLY A 132 7.72 -5.41 -12.42
N GLY A 133 7.07 -4.69 -11.50
CA GLY A 133 6.61 -5.23 -10.22
C GLY A 133 7.70 -5.27 -9.15
N ASN A 134 8.89 -4.70 -9.39
CA ASN A 134 9.94 -4.59 -8.40
C ASN A 134 9.54 -3.59 -7.32
N VAL A 135 9.80 -3.91 -6.06
CA VAL A 135 9.54 -2.99 -4.95
C VAL A 135 10.66 -1.95 -4.90
N LEU A 136 10.30 -0.68 -5.11
CA LEU A 136 11.21 0.46 -5.06
C LEU A 136 11.29 1.05 -3.65
N ILE A 137 10.13 1.17 -2.99
CA ILE A 137 9.98 1.77 -1.67
C ILE A 137 9.04 0.90 -0.84
N LYS A 138 9.42 0.63 0.40
CA LYS A 138 8.57 -0.01 1.40
C LYS A 138 8.38 0.93 2.59
N ALA A 139 7.14 1.03 3.04
CA ALA A 139 6.75 1.83 4.19
C ALA A 139 5.79 1.04 5.10
N VAL A 140 5.62 1.48 6.33
CA VAL A 140 4.72 0.92 7.33
C VAL A 140 3.80 2.00 7.87
N ASP A 141 2.55 1.66 8.20
CA ASP A 141 1.58 2.55 8.82
C ASP A 141 2.25 3.28 10.00
N LEU A 142 2.24 4.60 9.95
CA LEU A 142 2.93 5.42 10.94
C LEU A 142 2.27 5.37 12.33
N ASN A 143 1.00 4.96 12.40
CA ASN A 143 0.27 4.75 13.64
C ASN A 143 0.44 3.34 14.22
N TRP A 144 1.16 2.46 13.52
CA TRP A 144 1.47 1.11 13.96
C TRP A 144 2.82 1.09 14.70
N GLN A 145 2.78 0.80 16.01
CA GLN A 145 3.96 0.70 16.89
C GLN A 145 4.66 -0.66 16.75
#